data_AF-M0IUQ4-F1
#
_entry.id   AF-M0IUQ4-F1
#
_cell.length_a   1.000
_cell.length_b   1.000
_cell.length_c   1.000
_cell.angle_alpha   90.00
_cell.angle_beta   90.00
_cell.angle_gamma   90.00
#
_symmetry.space_group_name_H-M   'P 1'
#
loop_
_entity.id
_entity.type
_entity.pdbx_description
1 polymer ?
#
loop_
_entity_poly.entity_id
_entity_poly.type
_entity_poly.pdbx_seq_one_letter_code
_entity_poly.pdbx_strand_id
1 'polypeptide(L)'
;MDTIVSDERPTPREEEVRIELWVPSGRRAEFTPVIERLDDAVERGLVSEYTVETWDRFVDVSGELSPRERRARDRLASYARWAATRGERLTGLGDLGVRGVGRMGPERLTRRVPRAVMAEYENGVLAHVTACEECIGAFRERLRDLGSATERERSSEPVRIEW
;
A
#
# COMPACT_ATOMS: atom_id res chain seq x y z
N MET A 1 19.48 3.62 -49.50
CA MET A 1 18.57 2.46 -49.31
C MET A 1 18.37 2.39 -47.83
N ASP A 2 17.43 3.21 -47.39
CA ASP A 2 17.33 3.70 -46.02
C ASP A 2 16.38 2.77 -45.27
N THR A 3 16.95 1.99 -44.36
CA THR A 3 16.20 1.13 -43.46
C THR A 3 15.59 2.02 -42.38
N ILE A 4 14.30 2.28 -42.52
CA ILE A 4 13.48 2.89 -41.48
C ILE A 4 13.39 1.87 -40.35
N VAL A 5 14.21 2.05 -39.31
CA VAL A 5 14.01 1.36 -38.03
C VAL A 5 12.76 2.01 -37.44
N SER A 6 11.66 1.29 -37.52
CA SER A 6 10.43 1.61 -36.79
C SER A 6 10.78 1.64 -35.31
N ASP A 7 10.92 2.86 -34.80
CA ASP A 7 10.88 3.19 -33.38
C ASP A 7 9.53 2.67 -32.85
N GLU A 8 9.55 1.46 -32.28
CA GLU A 8 8.47 0.99 -31.42
C GLU A 8 8.35 1.98 -30.28
N ARG A 9 7.50 3.00 -30.48
CA ARG A 9 7.04 3.86 -29.40
C ARG A 9 6.61 2.93 -28.27
N PRO A 10 7.20 3.00 -27.07
CA PRO A 10 6.60 2.34 -25.93
C PRO A 10 5.19 2.90 -25.83
N THR A 11 4.19 2.05 -26.03
CA THR A 11 2.82 2.35 -25.65
C THR A 11 2.88 2.91 -24.23
N PRO A 12 2.18 4.01 -23.93
CA PRO A 12 2.10 4.47 -22.54
C PRO A 12 1.59 3.27 -21.76
N ARG A 13 2.45 2.71 -20.91
CA ARG A 13 2.02 1.67 -19.98
C ARG A 13 0.98 2.38 -19.14
N GLU A 14 -0.29 1.98 -19.30
CA GLU A 14 -1.35 2.36 -18.37
C GLU A 14 -0.74 2.24 -16.99
N GLU A 15 -0.68 3.34 -16.23
CA GLU A 15 0.07 3.38 -14.98
C GLU A 15 -0.43 2.25 -14.07
N GLU A 16 0.40 1.20 -13.90
CA GLU A 16 -0.03 0.02 -13.18
C GLU A 16 -0.02 0.35 -11.69
N VAL A 17 -1.19 0.72 -11.19
CA VAL A 17 -1.43 0.96 -9.76
C VAL A 17 -1.67 -0.38 -9.08
N ARG A 18 -0.79 -0.76 -8.16
CA ARG A 18 -0.91 -1.94 -7.31
C ARG A 18 -1.15 -1.53 -5.87
N ILE A 19 -2.08 -2.20 -5.20
CA ILE A 19 -2.38 -1.92 -3.78
C ILE A 19 -1.92 -3.07 -2.87
N GLU A 20 -1.30 -2.72 -1.76
CA GLU A 20 -0.96 -3.64 -0.67
C GLU A 20 -1.68 -3.19 0.60
N LEU A 21 -2.62 -4.01 1.06
CA LEU A 21 -3.41 -3.76 2.27
C LEU A 21 -2.88 -4.61 3.42
N TRP A 22 -2.35 -3.97 4.46
CA TRP A 22 -1.92 -4.60 5.70
C TRP A 22 -2.98 -4.41 6.79
N VAL A 23 -3.46 -5.52 7.35
CA VAL A 23 -4.49 -5.51 8.42
C VAL A 23 -4.05 -6.35 9.63
N PRO A 24 -4.66 -6.17 10.82
CA PRO A 24 -4.30 -6.97 11.98
C PRO A 24 -4.65 -8.46 11.76
N SER A 25 -3.76 -9.33 12.21
CA SER A 25 -4.02 -10.77 12.33
C SER A 25 -5.33 -11.02 13.09
N GLY A 26 -6.19 -11.90 12.56
CA GLY A 26 -7.49 -12.24 13.16
C GLY A 26 -8.60 -11.20 13.00
N ARG A 27 -8.33 -10.03 12.38
CA ARG A 27 -9.34 -8.96 12.19
C ARG A 27 -9.63 -8.66 10.72
N ARG A 28 -9.23 -9.54 9.79
CA ARG A 28 -9.46 -9.37 8.35
C ARG A 28 -10.92 -9.08 8.00
N ALA A 29 -11.87 -9.71 8.68
CA ALA A 29 -13.31 -9.52 8.43
C ALA A 29 -13.79 -8.07 8.68
N GLU A 30 -13.12 -7.31 9.55
CA GLU A 30 -13.43 -5.88 9.75
C GLU A 30 -13.13 -5.05 8.49
N PHE A 31 -12.28 -5.55 7.60
CA PHE A 31 -11.84 -4.90 6.38
C PHE A 31 -12.52 -5.44 5.13
N THR A 32 -13.48 -6.36 5.25
CA THR A 32 -14.28 -6.86 4.10
C THR A 32 -14.84 -5.73 3.24
N PRO A 33 -15.44 -4.65 3.80
CA PRO A 33 -15.96 -3.56 2.98
C PRO A 33 -14.89 -2.72 2.24
N VAL A 34 -13.62 -2.87 2.61
CA VAL A 34 -12.48 -2.26 1.89
C VAL A 34 -12.00 -3.21 0.80
N ILE A 35 -11.93 -4.51 1.11
CA ILE A 35 -11.58 -5.56 0.14
C ILE A 35 -12.58 -5.57 -1.02
N GLU A 36 -13.89 -5.56 -0.74
CA GLU A 36 -14.94 -5.50 -1.77
C GLU A 36 -14.81 -4.26 -2.67
N ARG A 37 -14.30 -3.14 -2.14
CA ARG A 37 -14.03 -1.95 -2.96
C ARG A 37 -12.74 -2.05 -3.77
N LEU A 38 -11.76 -2.80 -3.28
CA LEU A 38 -10.56 -3.10 -4.05
C LEU A 38 -10.89 -4.06 -5.19
N ASP A 39 -11.78 -5.03 -4.97
CA ASP A 39 -12.32 -5.88 -6.03
C ASP A 39 -12.99 -5.03 -7.11
N ASP A 40 -13.93 -4.13 -6.76
CA ASP A 40 -14.55 -3.20 -7.72
C ASP A 40 -13.51 -2.33 -8.46
N ALA A 41 -12.49 -1.85 -7.76
CA ALA A 41 -11.43 -1.04 -8.37
C ALA A 41 -10.59 -1.83 -9.39
N VAL A 42 -10.34 -3.12 -9.12
CA VAL A 42 -9.67 -4.01 -10.07
C VAL A 42 -10.58 -4.32 -11.26
N GLU A 43 -11.84 -4.65 -11.03
CA GLU A 43 -12.81 -4.93 -12.09
C GLU A 43 -13.00 -3.74 -13.03
N ARG A 44 -12.89 -2.51 -12.52
CA ARG A 44 -12.97 -1.26 -13.30
C ARG A 44 -11.65 -0.85 -13.95
N GLY A 45 -10.57 -1.59 -13.72
CA GLY A 45 -9.23 -1.29 -14.24
C GLY A 45 -8.60 -0.03 -13.63
N LEU A 46 -9.02 0.38 -12.43
CA LEU A 46 -8.41 1.48 -11.68
C LEU A 46 -7.15 1.02 -10.93
N VAL A 47 -7.10 -0.26 -10.60
CA VAL A 47 -6.01 -0.91 -9.88
C VAL A 47 -5.71 -2.19 -10.64
N SER A 48 -4.44 -2.45 -10.97
CA SER A 48 -4.06 -3.66 -11.71
C SER A 48 -4.22 -4.91 -10.85
N GLU A 49 -3.82 -4.84 -9.58
CA GLU A 49 -3.99 -5.92 -8.61
C GLU A 49 -3.92 -5.39 -7.17
N TYR A 50 -4.47 -6.16 -6.22
CA TYR A 50 -4.25 -5.89 -4.81
C TYR A 50 -3.83 -7.14 -4.04
N THR A 51 -3.10 -6.94 -2.95
CA THR A 51 -2.73 -8.00 -2.00
C THR A 51 -3.19 -7.62 -0.60
N VAL A 52 -3.62 -8.62 0.18
CA VAL A 52 -4.04 -8.41 1.57
C VAL A 52 -3.15 -9.23 2.48
N GLU A 53 -2.23 -8.54 3.14
CA GLU A 53 -1.27 -9.09 4.08
C GLU A 53 -1.73 -8.82 5.52
N THR A 54 -1.16 -9.56 6.47
CA THR A 54 -1.53 -9.43 7.88
C THR A 54 -0.32 -9.34 8.78
N TRP A 55 -0.34 -8.38 9.70
CA TRP A 55 0.68 -8.21 10.73
C TRP A 55 0.09 -8.35 12.14
N ASP A 56 0.95 -8.65 13.09
CA ASP A 56 0.63 -8.52 14.50
C ASP A 56 0.76 -7.07 14.95
N ARG A 57 0.08 -6.72 16.04
CA ARG A 57 0.08 -5.34 16.58
C ARG A 57 1.48 -4.81 16.93
N PHE A 58 2.41 -5.72 17.18
CA PHE A 58 3.81 -5.44 17.44
C PHE A 58 4.66 -6.29 16.50
N VAL A 59 5.53 -5.63 15.74
CA VAL A 59 6.50 -6.30 14.88
C VAL A 59 7.84 -6.30 15.58
N ASP A 60 8.45 -7.47 15.72
CA ASP A 60 9.81 -7.62 16.23
C ASP A 60 10.82 -7.07 15.21
N VAL A 61 11.79 -6.30 15.70
CA VAL A 61 12.83 -5.66 14.88
C VAL A 61 14.25 -6.14 15.20
N SER A 62 14.42 -7.00 16.20
CA SER A 62 15.73 -7.38 16.75
C SER A 62 16.02 -8.88 16.75
N GLY A 63 14.99 -9.73 16.76
CA GLY A 63 15.14 -11.17 16.94
C GLY A 63 15.41 -11.97 15.66
N GLU A 64 15.55 -13.29 15.82
CA GLU A 64 15.36 -14.23 14.72
C GLU A 64 13.89 -14.21 14.30
N LEU A 65 13.64 -13.56 13.17
CA LEU A 65 12.32 -13.36 12.63
C LEU A 65 11.90 -14.57 11.78
N SER A 66 10.64 -14.96 11.85
CA SER A 66 10.04 -15.79 10.82
C SER A 66 10.03 -15.05 9.46
N PRO A 67 9.90 -15.75 8.32
CA PRO A 67 9.78 -15.10 7.01
C PRO A 67 8.68 -14.04 6.96
N ARG A 68 7.56 -14.29 7.65
CA ARG A 68 6.43 -13.37 7.76
C ARG A 68 6.77 -12.11 8.55
N GLU A 69 7.44 -12.27 9.70
CA GLU A 69 7.88 -11.12 10.52
C GLU A 69 8.93 -10.28 9.80
N ARG A 70 9.86 -10.91 9.06
CA ARG A 70 10.80 -10.18 8.18
C ARG A 70 10.06 -9.34 7.16
N ARG A 71 9.09 -9.91 6.45
CA ARG A 71 8.30 -9.18 5.44
C ARG A 71 7.57 -8.00 6.06
N ALA A 72 6.90 -8.19 7.20
CA ALA A 72 6.21 -7.12 7.91
C ALA A 72 7.18 -6.01 8.36
N ARG A 73 8.36 -6.37 8.88
CA ARG A 73 9.40 -5.42 9.26
C ARG A 73 9.90 -4.62 8.07
N ASP A 74 10.21 -5.28 6.97
CA ASP A 74 10.80 -4.64 5.79
C ASP A 74 9.78 -3.69 5.12
N ARG A 75 8.48 -4.06 5.11
CA ARG A 75 7.39 -3.16 4.68
C ARG A 75 7.21 -1.99 5.62
N LEU A 76 7.19 -2.22 6.93
CA LEU A 76 7.09 -1.15 7.92
C LEU A 76 8.24 -0.14 7.80
N ALA A 77 9.46 -0.62 7.56
CA ALA A 77 10.63 0.22 7.32
C ALA A 77 10.50 1.03 6.02
N SER A 78 9.96 0.42 4.96
CA SER A 78 9.70 1.10 3.69
C SER A 78 8.66 2.22 3.85
N TYR A 79 7.57 1.97 4.58
CA TYR A 79 6.54 2.96 4.85
C TYR A 79 7.05 4.09 5.76
N ALA A 80 7.83 3.77 6.78
CA ALA A 80 8.47 4.76 7.64
C ALA A 80 9.41 5.68 6.85
N ARG A 81 10.19 5.11 5.91
CA ARG A 81 11.06 5.88 5.02
C ARG A 81 10.26 6.78 4.08
N TRP A 82 9.21 6.24 3.46
CA TRP A 82 8.30 7.01 2.61
C TRP A 82 7.73 8.24 3.35
N ALA A 83 7.25 8.03 4.57
CA ALA A 83 6.67 9.08 5.40
C ALA A 83 7.71 10.15 5.75
N ALA A 84 8.91 9.73 6.16
CA ALA A 84 10.02 10.65 6.45
C ALA A 84 10.42 11.49 5.23
N THR A 85 10.52 10.88 4.04
CA THR A 85 10.87 11.59 2.80
C THR A 85 9.82 12.63 2.40
N ARG A 86 8.53 12.38 2.67
CA ARG A 86 7.43 13.30 2.36
C ARG A 86 7.09 14.27 3.49
N GLY A 87 7.79 14.20 4.63
CA GLY A 87 7.49 14.99 5.82
C GLY A 87 6.17 14.60 6.50
N GLU A 88 5.66 13.42 6.20
CA GLU A 88 4.41 12.89 6.75
C GLU A 88 4.69 12.02 7.99
N ARG A 89 3.67 11.89 8.84
CA ARG A 89 3.69 10.95 9.97
C ARG A 89 2.61 9.90 9.75
N LEU A 90 3.01 8.63 9.75
CA LEU A 90 2.06 7.53 9.72
C LEU A 90 1.42 7.38 11.11
N THR A 91 0.14 7.72 11.19
CA THR A 91 -0.65 7.55 12.41
C THR A 91 -0.59 6.10 12.88
N GLY A 92 -0.32 5.87 14.17
CA GLY A 92 -0.22 4.52 14.74
C GLY A 92 1.15 3.86 14.65
N LEU A 93 2.05 4.39 13.82
CA LEU A 93 3.45 3.96 13.78
C LEU A 93 4.15 4.49 15.03
N GLY A 94 4.28 3.62 16.04
CA GLY A 94 4.90 3.98 17.30
C GLY A 94 6.43 3.96 17.27
N ASP A 95 7.00 4.47 18.35
CA ASP A 95 8.42 4.32 18.66
C ASP A 95 8.78 2.86 18.99
N LEU A 96 10.09 2.61 19.01
CA LEU A 96 10.65 1.33 19.43
C LEU A 96 10.40 1.12 20.93
N GLY A 97 9.99 -0.10 21.29
CA GLY A 97 9.74 -0.48 22.67
C GLY A 97 10.14 -1.92 22.95
N VAL A 98 10.62 -2.18 24.15
CA VAL A 98 10.98 -3.52 24.61
C VAL A 98 9.73 -4.23 25.11
N ARG A 99 9.50 -5.46 24.63
CA ARG A 99 8.40 -6.32 25.09
C ARG A 99 8.84 -7.75 25.32
N GLY A 100 8.42 -8.33 26.44
CA GLY A 100 8.53 -9.76 26.69
C GLY A 100 7.66 -10.57 25.73
N VAL A 101 8.22 -11.65 25.17
CA VAL A 101 7.47 -12.61 24.35
C VAL A 101 6.83 -13.66 25.25
N GLY A 102 5.51 -13.64 25.38
CA GLY A 102 4.78 -14.53 26.31
C GLY A 102 5.02 -14.16 27.79
N ARG A 103 4.61 -15.05 28.71
CA ARG A 103 4.71 -14.78 30.16
C ARG A 103 6.14 -14.88 30.72
N MET A 104 7.03 -15.63 30.07
CA MET A 104 8.39 -15.94 30.54
C MET A 104 9.45 -15.90 29.41
N GLY A 105 9.12 -15.46 28.21
CA GLY A 105 10.08 -15.44 27.10
C GLY A 105 10.96 -14.20 27.10
N PRO A 106 12.00 -14.19 26.24
CA PRO A 106 12.96 -13.10 26.19
C PRO A 106 12.29 -11.80 25.82
N GLU A 107 12.87 -10.71 26.31
CA GLU A 107 12.54 -9.38 25.87
C GLU A 107 13.03 -9.17 24.43
N ARG A 108 12.17 -8.60 23.60
CA ARG A 108 12.48 -8.27 22.22
C ARG A 108 12.19 -6.82 21.94
N LEU A 109 13.01 -6.20 21.11
CA LEU A 109 12.75 -4.87 20.60
C LEU A 109 11.63 -5.00 19.57
N THR A 110 10.52 -4.31 19.83
CA THR A 110 9.33 -4.32 18.99
C THR A 110 8.98 -2.92 18.56
N ARG A 111 8.27 -2.81 17.44
CA ARG A 111 7.66 -1.56 17.00
C ARG A 111 6.15 -1.75 16.92
N ARG A 112 5.40 -0.79 17.45
CA ARG A 112 3.95 -0.75 17.24
C ARG A 112 3.68 -0.40 15.77
N VAL A 113 2.87 -1.23 15.11
CA VAL A 113 2.36 -0.94 13.77
C VAL A 113 1.04 -0.19 13.84
N PRO A 114 0.70 0.59 12.80
CA PRO A 114 -0.66 1.08 12.64
C PRO A 114 -1.65 -0.09 12.59
N ARG A 115 -2.89 0.13 13.01
CA ARG A 115 -3.95 -0.89 12.97
C ARG A 115 -4.12 -1.42 11.55
N ALA A 116 -4.14 -0.55 10.55
CA ALA A 116 -4.06 -0.97 9.16
C ALA A 116 -3.30 0.05 8.31
N VAL A 117 -2.72 -0.42 7.21
CA VAL A 117 -2.07 0.42 6.20
C VAL A 117 -2.50 -0.02 4.81
N MET A 118 -2.78 0.95 3.96
CA MET A 118 -2.96 0.77 2.53
C MET A 118 -1.78 1.45 1.83
N ALA A 119 -1.01 0.68 1.09
CA ALA A 119 0.12 1.17 0.32
C ALA A 119 -0.18 1.06 -1.18
N GLU A 120 0.01 2.14 -1.89
CA GLU A 120 -0.17 2.24 -3.34
C GLU A 120 1.19 2.26 -4.01
N TYR A 121 1.36 1.40 -5.00
CA TYR A 121 2.55 1.31 -5.81
C TYR A 121 2.20 1.66 -7.25
N GLU A 122 2.83 2.69 -7.77
CA GLU A 122 2.70 3.09 -9.18
C GLU A 122 3.94 2.59 -9.90
N ASN A 123 3.76 1.73 -10.91
CA ASN A 123 4.88 1.13 -11.65
C ASN A 123 5.91 0.44 -10.73
N GLY A 124 5.44 -0.16 -9.64
CA GLY A 124 6.27 -0.84 -8.63
C GLY A 124 6.97 0.08 -7.62
N VAL A 125 6.80 1.40 -7.72
CA VAL A 125 7.36 2.39 -6.80
C VAL A 125 6.31 2.79 -5.76
N LEU A 126 6.68 2.78 -4.48
CA LEU A 126 5.79 3.18 -3.39
C LEU A 126 5.41 4.66 -3.52
N ALA A 127 4.19 4.90 -3.99
CA ALA A 127 3.67 6.22 -4.32
C ALA A 127 2.98 6.86 -3.11
N HIS A 128 2.07 6.11 -2.47
CA HIS A 128 1.27 6.62 -1.38
C HIS A 128 1.10 5.58 -0.26
N VAL A 129 1.04 6.04 0.99
CA VAL A 129 0.76 5.20 2.16
C VAL A 129 -0.29 5.87 3.03
N THR A 130 -1.45 5.24 3.15
CA THR A 130 -2.51 5.64 4.06
C THR A 130 -2.50 4.73 5.29
N ALA A 131 -2.42 5.31 6.49
CA ALA A 131 -2.55 4.57 7.75
C ALA A 131 -3.89 4.83 8.42
N CYS A 132 -4.43 3.81 9.07
CA CYS A 132 -5.69 3.85 9.80
C CYS A 132 -5.50 3.31 11.22
N GLU A 133 -5.90 4.07 12.24
CA GLU A 133 -5.92 3.64 13.65
C GLU A 133 -7.31 3.28 14.16
N GLU A 134 -8.34 4.04 13.78
CA GLU A 134 -9.67 3.94 14.39
C GLU A 134 -10.73 3.38 13.44
N CYS A 135 -10.80 3.88 12.20
CA CYS A 135 -11.88 3.58 11.25
C CYS A 135 -11.37 3.40 9.81
N ILE A 136 -11.94 2.43 9.08
CA ILE A 136 -11.66 2.19 7.65
C ILE A 136 -12.08 3.34 6.70
N GLY A 137 -12.59 4.45 7.24
CA GLY A 137 -13.02 5.63 6.48
C GLY A 137 -11.90 6.20 5.61
N ALA A 138 -10.69 6.32 6.16
CA ALA A 138 -9.53 6.83 5.45
C ALA A 138 -9.22 6.03 4.16
N PHE A 139 -9.40 4.70 4.19
CA PHE A 139 -9.21 3.87 2.99
C PHE A 139 -10.31 4.07 1.96
N ARG A 140 -11.55 4.26 2.40
CA ARG A 140 -12.68 4.53 1.50
C ARG A 140 -12.55 5.88 0.81
N GLU A 141 -12.09 6.90 1.53
CA GLU A 141 -11.83 8.23 0.97
C GLU A 141 -10.70 8.16 -0.05
N ARG A 142 -9.59 7.51 0.30
CA ARG A 142 -8.46 7.37 -0.62
C ARG A 142 -8.80 6.58 -1.90
N LEU A 143 -9.58 5.50 -1.79
CA LEU A 143 -10.07 4.77 -2.97
C LEU A 143 -11.00 5.61 -3.86
N ARG A 144 -11.79 6.52 -3.27
CA ARG A 144 -12.59 7.46 -4.03
C ARG A 144 -11.70 8.47 -4.77
N ASP A 145 -10.65 8.97 -4.12
CA ASP A 145 -9.69 9.89 -4.73
C ASP A 145 -8.97 9.25 -5.92
N LEU A 146 -8.55 7.98 -5.79
CA LEU A 146 -7.98 7.20 -6.89
C LEU A 146 -8.93 7.15 -8.09
N GLY A 147 -10.21 6.81 -7.88
CA GLY A 147 -11.20 6.82 -8.95
C GLY A 147 -11.36 8.20 -9.61
N SER A 148 -11.39 9.26 -8.80
CA SER A 148 -11.52 10.64 -9.31
C SER A 148 -10.26 11.18 -10.00
N ALA A 149 -9.06 10.64 -9.72
CA ALA A 149 -7.83 11.00 -10.42
C ALA A 149 -7.81 10.40 -11.82
N THR A 150 -8.08 9.08 -11.93
CA THR A 150 -8.14 8.38 -13.21
C THR A 150 -9.24 8.92 -14.13
N GLU A 151 -10.40 9.30 -13.59
CA GLU A 151 -11.48 9.94 -14.38
C GLU A 151 -11.05 11.30 -14.95
N ARG A 152 -10.24 12.09 -14.23
CA ARG A 152 -9.70 13.36 -14.73
C ARG A 152 -8.64 13.15 -15.81
N GLU A 153 -7.81 12.12 -15.67
CA GLU A 153 -6.79 11.78 -16.66
C GLU A 153 -7.43 11.28 -17.97
N ARG A 154 -8.41 10.37 -17.89
CA ARG A 154 -9.19 9.92 -19.07
C ARG A 154 -10.01 11.05 -19.70
N SER A 155 -10.52 11.99 -18.91
CA SER A 155 -11.26 13.15 -19.44
C SER A 155 -10.33 14.23 -20.03
N SER A 156 -9.03 14.18 -19.73
CA SER A 156 -8.02 15.12 -20.24
C SER A 156 -7.32 14.62 -21.50
N GLU A 157 -7.63 13.42 -21.97
CA GLU A 157 -7.22 12.97 -23.30
C GLU A 157 -7.86 13.91 -24.34
N PRO A 158 -7.07 14.67 -25.11
CA PRO A 158 -7.64 15.58 -26.08
C PRO A 158 -8.36 14.74 -27.14
N VAL A 159 -9.67 14.94 -27.26
CA VAL A 159 -10.48 14.45 -28.37
C VAL A 159 -9.73 14.79 -29.65
N ARG A 160 -9.14 13.78 -30.29
CA ARG A 160 -8.59 13.91 -31.63
C ARG A 160 -9.78 14.06 -32.56
N ILE A 161 -10.18 15.30 -32.81
CA ILE A 161 -11.11 15.63 -33.88
C ILE A 161 -10.31 15.45 -35.17
N GLU A 162 -10.50 14.34 -35.85
CA GLU A 162 -10.09 14.20 -37.24
C GLU A 162 -11.04 15.03 -38.10
N TRP A 163 -10.48 15.98 -38.86
CA TRP A 163 -11.18 16.82 -39.84
C TRP A 163 -11.22 16.14 -41.20
#